data_AF-A0A7S0LKQ6-F1
#
_entry.id   AF-A0A7S0LKQ6-F1
#
_cell.length_a   1.000
_cell.length_b   1.000
_cell.length_c   1.000
_cell.angle_alpha   90.00
_cell.angle_beta   90.00
_cell.angle_gamma   90.00
#
_symmetry.space_group_name_H-M   'P 1'
#
loop_
_entity.id
_entity.type
_entity.pdbx_description
1 polymer ?
#
loop_
_entity_poly.entity_id
_entity_poly.type
_entity_poly.pdbx_seq_one_letter_code
_entity_poly.pdbx_strand_id
1 'polypeptide(L)'
;HASTALAQELGAYSTYAGSPASEGLLQCDLWGVRPSDRWDWAGLRRVISMHGLRNSLLVAPMPTASTAQILANNECFEPYTSNLYARRTLAGEFFVLNPHLQRELQEAGMWSRPMRDQIIAAGGSVQGIERVPPRLREVFKTAWEMRQRTIIDMAAARGPYIDQSQSLNLFLKSPTFAQLSSMHFHSWRSGLKTGMYYLRTQPAADAIKFTLSGGVTDKLVGKRDGTMSTMVTAGDALQLPKQPDQVYACSFGGDASGCESCSG
;
A
#
# COMPACT_ATOMS: atom_id res chain seq x y z
N HIS A 1 -14.80 6.75 -23.00
CA HIS A 1 -14.72 6.15 -24.35
C HIS A 1 -15.37 4.77 -24.41
N ALA A 2 -14.80 3.71 -23.81
CA ALA A 2 -15.36 2.36 -23.92
C ALA A 2 -16.85 2.25 -23.53
N SER A 3 -17.24 2.87 -22.41
CA SER A 3 -18.63 2.83 -21.94
C SER A 3 -19.63 3.51 -22.89
N THR A 4 -19.22 4.57 -23.62
CA THR A 4 -20.11 5.23 -24.60
C THR A 4 -20.17 4.46 -25.92
N ALA A 5 -19.08 3.79 -26.32
CA ALA A 5 -19.11 2.86 -27.46
C ALA A 5 -20.07 1.69 -27.21
N LEU A 6 -20.03 1.10 -26.01
CA LEU A 6 -21.00 0.08 -25.63
C LEU A 6 -22.44 0.61 -25.56
N ALA A 7 -22.63 1.87 -25.17
CA ALA A 7 -23.96 2.48 -25.15
C ALA A 7 -24.53 2.70 -26.55
N GLN A 8 -23.67 2.99 -27.53
CA GLN A 8 -24.06 3.09 -28.94
C GLN A 8 -24.59 1.76 -29.49
N GLU A 9 -23.99 0.63 -29.09
CA GLU A 9 -24.39 -0.70 -29.56
C GLU A 9 -25.56 -1.30 -28.75
N LEU A 10 -25.54 -1.13 -27.43
CA LEU A 10 -26.42 -1.86 -26.50
C LEU A 10 -27.44 -0.95 -25.78
N GLY A 11 -27.41 0.34 -26.06
CA GLY A 11 -28.13 1.37 -25.30
C GLY A 11 -27.44 1.74 -23.99
N ALA A 12 -27.79 2.91 -23.44
CA ALA A 12 -27.32 3.35 -22.13
C ALA A 12 -27.84 2.43 -20.99
N TYR A 13 -27.26 2.53 -19.80
CA TYR A 13 -27.80 1.84 -18.62
C TYR A 13 -29.19 2.37 -18.22
N SER A 14 -29.98 1.55 -17.54
CA SER A 14 -31.42 1.80 -17.30
C SER A 14 -31.74 3.11 -16.60
N THR A 15 -30.87 3.58 -15.70
CA THR A 15 -31.03 4.82 -14.92
C THR A 15 -30.11 5.95 -15.39
N TYR A 16 -29.73 5.95 -16.68
CA TYR A 16 -28.89 7.02 -17.24
C TYR A 16 -29.59 8.37 -17.27
N ALA A 17 -30.86 8.40 -17.68
CA ALA A 17 -31.65 9.63 -17.71
C ALA A 17 -31.81 10.23 -16.30
N GLY A 18 -31.47 11.50 -16.14
CA GLY A 18 -31.47 12.21 -14.84
C GLY A 18 -30.19 12.02 -14.03
N SER A 19 -29.20 11.28 -14.54
CA SER A 19 -27.86 11.26 -13.95
C SER A 19 -27.07 12.53 -14.30
N PRO A 20 -26.07 12.93 -13.48
CA PRO A 20 -25.19 14.05 -13.83
C PRO A 20 -24.54 13.91 -15.21
N ALA A 21 -24.14 12.69 -15.59
CA ALA A 21 -23.56 12.43 -16.90
C ALA A 21 -24.53 12.70 -18.05
N SER A 22 -25.83 12.43 -17.85
CA SER A 22 -26.87 12.77 -18.83
C SER A 22 -27.09 14.28 -19.00
N GLU A 23 -26.75 15.06 -17.98
CA GLU A 23 -26.73 16.53 -18.01
C GLU A 23 -25.39 17.09 -18.50
N GLY A 24 -24.47 16.22 -18.95
CA GLY A 24 -23.15 16.59 -19.44
C GLY A 24 -22.12 16.88 -18.34
N LEU A 25 -22.44 16.61 -17.07
CA LEU A 25 -21.53 16.74 -15.93
C LEU A 25 -20.74 15.44 -15.72
N LEU A 26 -19.42 15.55 -15.75
CA LEU A 26 -18.50 14.47 -15.44
C LEU A 26 -17.88 14.68 -14.06
N GLN A 27 -17.16 13.67 -13.57
CA GLN A 27 -16.61 13.67 -12.22
C GLN A 27 -15.74 14.90 -11.90
N CYS A 28 -14.99 15.40 -12.88
CA CYS A 28 -14.13 16.57 -12.69
C CYS A 28 -14.93 17.86 -12.49
N ASP A 29 -16.10 17.98 -13.14
CA ASP A 29 -17.00 19.13 -12.98
C ASP A 29 -17.63 19.13 -11.59
N LEU A 30 -17.96 17.96 -11.05
CA LEU A 30 -18.49 17.81 -9.69
C LEU A 30 -17.46 18.23 -8.61
N TRP A 31 -16.18 18.28 -8.98
CA TRP A 31 -15.09 18.79 -8.14
C TRP A 31 -14.72 20.25 -8.46
N GLY A 32 -15.36 20.87 -9.45
CA GLY A 32 -15.00 22.21 -9.94
C GLY A 32 -13.61 22.26 -10.59
N VAL A 33 -13.08 21.12 -11.06
CA VAL A 33 -11.73 21.02 -11.62
C VAL A 33 -11.77 21.01 -13.13
N ARG A 34 -11.04 21.95 -13.75
CA ARG A 34 -10.79 21.95 -15.19
C ARG A 34 -9.71 20.90 -15.52
N PRO A 35 -10.00 19.90 -16.37
CA PRO A 35 -8.98 18.94 -16.80
C PRO A 35 -7.85 19.58 -17.59
N SER A 36 -6.71 18.89 -17.68
CA SER A 36 -5.63 19.28 -18.58
C SER A 36 -6.00 19.09 -20.05
N ASP A 37 -5.20 19.70 -20.93
CA ASP A 37 -5.32 19.66 -22.38
C ASP A 37 -4.80 18.37 -23.02
N ARG A 38 -4.35 17.39 -22.22
CA ARG A 38 -3.85 16.10 -22.71
C ARG A 38 -4.88 15.31 -23.53
N TRP A 39 -6.17 15.50 -23.27
CA TRP A 39 -7.27 14.75 -23.92
C TRP A 39 -8.41 15.70 -24.36
N ASP A 40 -9.10 15.37 -25.46
CA ASP A 40 -10.27 16.12 -25.93
C ASP A 40 -11.53 15.79 -25.11
N TRP A 41 -11.67 16.43 -23.95
CA TRP A 41 -12.84 16.30 -23.09
C TRP A 41 -14.12 16.83 -23.75
N ALA A 42 -14.03 17.86 -24.60
CA ALA A 42 -15.19 18.42 -25.28
C ALA A 42 -15.74 17.43 -26.32
N GLY A 43 -14.86 16.78 -27.08
CA GLY A 43 -15.21 15.68 -27.98
C GLY A 43 -15.83 14.50 -27.24
N LEU A 44 -15.24 14.08 -26.12
CA LEU A 44 -15.82 13.01 -25.31
C LEU A 44 -17.24 13.36 -24.81
N ARG A 45 -17.47 14.58 -24.33
CA ARG A 45 -18.80 15.03 -23.90
C ARG A 45 -19.82 15.02 -25.03
N ARG A 46 -19.43 15.44 -26.24
CA ARG A 46 -20.31 15.34 -27.42
C ARG A 46 -20.73 13.90 -27.68
N VAL A 47 -19.79 12.96 -27.67
CA VAL A 47 -20.10 11.53 -27.88
C VAL A 47 -21.03 10.99 -26.78
N ILE A 48 -20.76 11.33 -25.51
CA ILE A 48 -21.62 10.94 -24.38
C ILE A 48 -23.03 11.53 -24.54
N SER A 49 -23.17 12.77 -24.99
CA SER A 49 -24.49 13.37 -25.21
C SER A 49 -25.30 12.68 -26.31
N MET A 50 -24.64 12.09 -27.30
CA MET A 50 -25.30 11.38 -28.41
C MET A 50 -25.72 9.95 -28.06
N HIS A 51 -24.88 9.22 -27.33
CA HIS A 51 -25.08 7.78 -27.11
C HIS A 51 -25.32 7.39 -25.65
N GLY A 52 -25.01 8.28 -24.72
CA GLY A 52 -24.99 7.99 -23.29
C GLY A 52 -23.80 7.14 -22.86
N LEU A 53 -23.94 6.52 -21.68
CA LEU A 53 -22.97 5.61 -21.08
C LEU A 53 -23.63 4.26 -20.78
N ARG A 54 -22.86 3.17 -20.92
CA ARG A 54 -23.33 1.82 -20.59
C ARG A 54 -23.16 1.48 -19.11
N ASN A 55 -22.28 2.19 -18.40
CA ASN A 55 -21.97 1.96 -17.00
C ASN A 55 -22.20 3.27 -16.23
N SER A 56 -22.81 3.18 -15.06
CA SER A 56 -23.05 4.34 -14.20
C SER A 56 -21.78 4.85 -13.53
N LEU A 57 -20.86 3.94 -13.18
CA LEU A 57 -19.58 4.22 -12.53
C LEU A 57 -18.50 3.31 -13.13
N LEU A 58 -17.25 3.78 -13.17
CA LEU A 58 -16.16 3.18 -13.94
C LEU A 58 -14.87 3.01 -13.14
N VAL A 59 -14.54 3.93 -12.24
CA VAL A 59 -13.19 4.02 -11.66
C VAL A 59 -13.26 3.98 -10.14
N ALA A 60 -12.67 2.92 -9.57
CA ALA A 60 -12.53 2.72 -8.13
C ALA A 60 -11.19 2.04 -7.80
N PRO A 61 -10.10 2.80 -7.58
CA PRO A 61 -8.82 2.21 -7.23
C PRO A 61 -8.88 1.42 -5.92
N MET A 62 -8.85 0.10 -6.04
CA MET A 62 -8.98 -0.87 -4.95
C MET A 62 -7.60 -1.33 -4.43
N PRO A 63 -7.52 -1.98 -3.26
CA PRO A 63 -6.31 -2.69 -2.84
C PRO A 63 -6.01 -3.81 -3.84
N THR A 64 -4.75 -3.92 -4.26
CA THR A 64 -4.33 -4.91 -5.27
C THR A 64 -3.32 -5.90 -4.70
N ALA A 65 -3.26 -6.11 -3.38
CA ALA A 65 -2.25 -6.93 -2.70
C ALA A 65 -1.89 -8.23 -3.45
N SER A 66 -2.87 -9.11 -3.70
CA SER A 66 -2.62 -10.41 -4.34
C SER A 66 -2.21 -10.28 -5.81
N THR A 67 -2.91 -9.45 -6.60
CA THR A 67 -2.66 -9.31 -8.04
C THR A 67 -1.37 -8.55 -8.34
N ALA A 68 -1.04 -7.53 -7.54
CA ALA A 68 0.25 -6.84 -7.60
C ALA A 68 1.39 -7.77 -7.22
N GLN A 69 1.20 -8.65 -6.23
CA GLN A 69 2.21 -9.66 -5.89
C GLN A 69 2.45 -10.65 -7.04
N ILE A 70 1.39 -11.14 -7.69
CA ILE A 70 1.49 -12.02 -8.87
C ILE A 70 2.25 -11.32 -10.01
N LEU A 71 1.95 -10.05 -10.26
CA LEU A 71 2.58 -9.24 -11.31
C LEU A 71 3.91 -8.60 -10.89
N ALA A 72 4.40 -8.88 -9.67
CA ALA A 72 5.59 -8.28 -9.08
C ALA A 72 5.62 -6.73 -9.09
N ASN A 73 4.45 -6.10 -8.91
CA ASN A 73 4.28 -4.66 -8.79
C ASN A 73 4.09 -4.23 -7.32
N ASN A 74 4.22 -2.92 -7.05
CA ASN A 74 3.77 -2.36 -5.78
C ASN A 74 2.24 -2.34 -5.71
N GLU A 75 1.70 -2.30 -4.49
CA GLU A 75 0.25 -2.25 -4.30
C GLU A 75 -0.33 -0.91 -4.76
N CYS A 76 -1.26 -0.99 -5.72
CA CYS A 76 -2.10 0.08 -6.21
C CYS A 76 -1.33 1.41 -6.41
N PHE A 77 -1.77 2.49 -5.76
CA PHE A 77 -1.13 3.81 -5.77
C PHE A 77 -0.33 4.11 -4.50
N GLU A 78 -0.01 3.08 -3.70
CA GLU A 78 0.73 3.26 -2.47
C GLU A 78 2.21 3.56 -2.74
N PRO A 79 2.88 4.34 -1.87
CA PRO A 79 4.33 4.34 -1.83
C PRO A 79 4.87 2.97 -1.42
N TYR A 80 6.12 2.67 -1.76
CA TYR A 80 6.78 1.47 -1.24
C TYR A 80 6.88 1.54 0.29
N THR A 81 6.31 0.56 0.99
CA THR A 81 6.35 0.51 2.46
C THR A 81 7.74 0.15 2.99
N SER A 82 8.53 -0.57 2.21
CA SER A 82 9.94 -0.88 2.45
C SER A 82 10.65 -1.13 1.11
N ASN A 83 11.97 -0.91 1.05
CA ASN A 83 12.79 -1.43 -0.05
C ASN A 83 13.30 -2.86 0.22
N LEU A 84 12.79 -3.52 1.25
CA LEU A 84 13.13 -4.89 1.64
C LEU A 84 11.83 -5.69 1.85
N TYR A 85 11.71 -6.83 1.17
CA TYR A 85 10.56 -7.72 1.25
C TYR A 85 10.98 -9.10 1.73
N ALA A 86 10.23 -9.68 2.65
CA ALA A 86 10.37 -11.09 3.00
C ALA A 86 9.58 -11.94 2.01
N ARG A 87 10.26 -12.88 1.33
CA ARG A 87 9.63 -13.93 0.54
C ARG A 87 9.76 -15.25 1.28
N ARG A 88 8.62 -15.82 1.65
CA ARG A 88 8.54 -17.16 2.24
C ARG A 88 8.50 -18.19 1.12
N THR A 89 9.39 -19.16 1.21
CA THR A 89 9.48 -20.31 0.30
C THR A 89 9.50 -21.59 1.14
N LEU A 90 9.35 -22.76 0.50
CA LEU A 90 9.47 -24.05 1.19
C LEU A 90 10.84 -24.24 1.87
N ALA A 91 11.89 -23.55 1.38
CA ALA A 91 13.24 -23.61 1.92
C ALA A 91 13.52 -22.58 3.03
N GLY A 92 12.54 -21.75 3.41
CA GLY A 92 12.67 -20.71 4.43
C GLY A 92 12.27 -19.32 3.95
N GLU A 93 12.53 -18.33 4.81
CA GLU A 93 12.25 -16.91 4.56
C GLU A 93 13.49 -16.20 4.03
N PHE A 94 13.36 -15.62 2.83
CA PHE A 94 14.45 -14.91 2.15
C PHE A 94 14.10 -13.44 2.00
N PHE A 95 15.06 -12.57 2.36
CA PHE A 95 14.92 -11.14 2.11
C PHE A 95 15.33 -10.78 0.68
N VAL A 96 14.39 -10.15 -0.03
CA VAL A 96 14.54 -9.64 -1.40
C VAL A 96 14.51 -8.12 -1.36
N LEU A 97 15.53 -7.48 -1.94
CA LEU A 97 15.57 -6.03 -2.06
C LEU A 97 14.71 -5.55 -3.22
N ASN A 98 14.27 -4.28 -3.14
CA ASN A 98 13.57 -3.62 -4.23
C ASN A 98 14.41 -3.69 -5.52
N PRO A 99 13.92 -4.37 -6.57
CA PRO A 99 14.70 -4.59 -7.78
C PRO A 99 15.05 -3.29 -8.49
N HIS A 100 14.26 -2.22 -8.33
CA HIS A 100 14.56 -0.91 -8.88
C HIS A 100 15.73 -0.24 -8.16
N LEU A 101 15.75 -0.28 -6.82
CA LEU A 101 16.86 0.25 -6.02
C LEU A 101 18.15 -0.52 -6.30
N GLN A 102 18.08 -1.85 -6.34
CA GLN A 102 19.23 -2.68 -6.64
C GLN A 102 19.84 -2.33 -8.00
N ARG A 103 19.00 -2.16 -9.03
CA ARG A 103 19.44 -1.79 -10.38
C ARG A 103 20.14 -0.43 -10.42
N GLU A 104 19.55 0.60 -9.82
CA GLU A 104 20.16 1.94 -9.77
C GLU A 104 21.49 1.93 -8.99
N LEU A 105 21.59 1.14 -7.91
CA LEU A 105 22.85 0.98 -7.17
C LEU A 105 23.91 0.22 -7.99
N GLN A 106 23.51 -0.75 -8.82
CA GLN A 106 24.41 -1.48 -9.71
C GLN A 106 24.93 -0.57 -10.83
N GLU A 107 24.03 0.17 -11.48
CA GLU A 107 24.37 1.14 -12.53
C GLU A 107 25.29 2.25 -12.01
N ALA A 108 25.12 2.66 -10.76
CA ALA A 108 25.99 3.62 -10.10
C ALA A 108 27.32 3.02 -9.57
N GLY A 109 27.58 1.71 -9.77
CA GLY A 109 28.79 1.04 -9.28
C GLY A 109 28.89 0.91 -7.75
N MET A 110 27.78 1.06 -7.03
CA MET A 110 27.73 1.08 -5.56
C MET A 110 27.23 -0.24 -4.96
N TRP A 111 26.64 -1.09 -5.78
CA TRP A 111 26.11 -2.37 -5.34
C TRP A 111 27.22 -3.30 -4.85
N SER A 112 27.09 -3.76 -3.61
CA SER A 112 28.04 -4.66 -2.96
C SER A 112 27.36 -5.41 -1.82
N ARG A 113 27.94 -6.51 -1.35
CA ARG A 113 27.42 -7.23 -0.17
C ARG A 113 27.30 -6.30 1.05
N PRO A 114 28.29 -5.46 1.40
CA PRO A 114 28.15 -4.50 2.49
C PRO A 114 27.00 -3.51 2.30
N MET A 115 26.76 -3.03 1.07
CA MET A 115 25.61 -2.15 0.77
C MET A 115 24.29 -2.87 1.03
N ARG A 116 24.15 -4.12 0.56
CA ARG A 116 22.97 -4.95 0.84
C ARG A 116 22.75 -5.11 2.34
N ASP A 117 23.79 -5.46 3.08
CA ASP A 117 23.71 -5.71 4.53
C ASP A 117 23.34 -4.43 5.29
N GLN A 118 23.83 -3.27 4.86
CA GLN A 118 23.42 -1.96 5.39
C GLN A 118 21.93 -1.67 5.17
N ILE A 119 21.40 -1.96 3.98
CA ILE A 119 19.97 -1.75 3.69
C ILE A 119 19.11 -2.71 4.53
N ILE A 120 19.55 -3.96 4.70
CA ILE A 120 18.87 -4.93 5.59
C ILE A 120 18.90 -4.44 7.04
N ALA A 121 20.07 -4.00 7.52
CA ALA A 121 20.23 -3.44 8.86
C ALA A 121 19.39 -2.17 9.08
N ALA A 122 19.15 -1.38 8.04
CA ALA A 122 18.26 -0.22 8.05
C ALA A 122 16.77 -0.57 7.85
N GLY A 123 16.40 -1.85 7.81
CA GLY A 123 15.02 -2.30 7.62
C GLY A 123 14.43 -1.92 6.25
N GLY A 124 15.27 -1.74 5.24
CA GLY A 124 14.87 -1.31 3.89
C GLY A 124 14.86 0.21 3.67
N SER A 125 15.24 1.03 4.65
CA SER A 125 15.51 2.45 4.43
C SER A 125 16.89 2.67 3.82
N VAL A 126 17.02 3.68 2.96
CA VAL A 126 18.31 4.14 2.41
C VAL A 126 18.71 5.53 2.93
N GLN A 127 17.88 6.19 3.75
CA GLN A 127 18.08 7.61 4.10
C GLN A 127 19.36 7.84 4.91
N GLY A 128 19.69 6.90 5.79
CA GLY A 128 20.86 6.94 6.66
C GLY A 128 22.15 6.35 6.07
N ILE A 129 22.13 5.91 4.81
CA ILE A 129 23.31 5.32 4.15
C ILE A 129 24.03 6.42 3.38
N GLU A 130 25.11 6.96 3.94
CA GLU A 130 25.87 8.09 3.36
C GLU A 130 26.35 7.82 1.93
N ARG A 131 26.71 6.56 1.65
CA ARG A 131 27.21 6.14 0.35
C ARG A 131 26.13 6.17 -0.75
N VAL A 132 24.85 6.29 -0.40
CA VAL A 132 23.74 6.40 -1.35
C VAL A 132 23.53 7.88 -1.75
N PRO A 133 23.60 8.22 -3.05
CA PRO A 133 23.43 9.59 -3.52
C PRO A 133 22.11 10.22 -3.06
N PRO A 134 22.07 11.54 -2.79
CA PRO A 134 20.84 12.24 -2.38
C PRO A 134 19.66 12.00 -3.32
N ARG A 135 19.89 11.98 -4.64
CA ARG A 135 18.85 11.66 -5.64
C ARG A 135 18.21 10.29 -5.38
N LEU A 136 19.00 9.24 -5.15
CA LEU A 136 18.47 7.91 -4.90
C LEU A 136 17.76 7.84 -3.55
N ARG A 137 18.27 8.55 -2.53
CA ARG A 137 17.58 8.66 -1.24
C ARG A 137 16.20 9.30 -1.39
N GLU A 138 16.06 10.34 -2.20
CA GLU A 138 14.76 10.97 -2.48
C GLU A 138 13.80 10.04 -3.23
N VAL A 139 14.28 9.34 -4.27
CA VAL A 139 13.45 8.42 -5.08
C VAL A 139 12.99 7.20 -4.27
N PHE A 140 13.85 6.65 -3.42
CA PHE A 140 13.58 5.42 -2.67
C PHE A 140 13.15 5.67 -1.22
N LYS A 141 12.51 6.83 -0.96
CA LYS A 141 11.78 7.07 0.29
C LYS A 141 10.70 6.01 0.47
N THR A 142 10.63 5.47 1.68
CA THR A 142 9.54 4.58 2.07
C THR A 142 8.29 5.36 2.47
N ALA A 143 7.14 4.70 2.53
CA ALA A 143 5.87 5.29 2.97
C ALA A 143 5.99 6.00 4.34
N TRP A 144 6.88 5.52 5.21
CA TRP A 144 7.14 6.06 6.54
C TRP A 144 8.00 7.34 6.55
N GLU A 145 8.67 7.63 5.45
CA GLU A 145 9.58 8.77 5.27
C GLU A 145 8.92 9.89 4.47
N MET A 146 7.76 9.62 3.87
CA MET A 146 6.97 10.58 3.12
C MET A 146 6.05 11.39 4.05
N ARG A 147 5.87 12.67 3.72
CA ARG A 147 4.87 13.51 4.40
C ARG A 147 3.48 13.03 4.02
N GLN A 148 2.69 12.61 5.02
CA GLN A 148 1.34 12.09 4.77
C GLN A 148 0.41 13.12 4.12
N ARG A 149 0.62 14.41 4.39
CA ARG A 149 -0.06 15.51 3.69
C ARG A 149 0.13 15.41 2.16
N THR A 150 1.35 15.14 1.70
CA THR A 150 1.63 14.99 0.27
C THR A 150 0.89 13.80 -0.34
N ILE A 151 0.76 12.70 0.40
CA ILE A 151 -0.02 11.53 -0.05
C ILE A 151 -1.51 11.92 -0.19
N ILE A 152 -2.05 12.64 0.80
CA ILE A 152 -3.44 13.16 0.76
C ILE A 152 -3.63 14.13 -0.42
N ASP A 153 -2.69 15.05 -0.65
CA ASP A 153 -2.75 16.01 -1.76
C ASP A 153 -2.75 15.29 -3.12
N MET A 154 -1.93 14.24 -3.27
CA MET A 154 -1.94 13.39 -4.48
C MET A 154 -3.22 12.57 -4.64
N ALA A 155 -3.84 12.15 -3.54
CA ALA A 155 -5.14 11.48 -3.57
C ALA A 155 -6.26 12.45 -3.97
N ALA A 156 -6.19 13.70 -3.49
CA ALA A 156 -7.13 14.75 -3.86
C ALA A 156 -6.96 15.16 -5.32
N ALA A 157 -5.72 15.28 -5.81
CA ALA A 157 -5.44 15.65 -7.20
C ALA A 157 -5.99 14.63 -8.23
N ARG A 158 -6.05 13.34 -7.88
CA ARG A 158 -6.65 12.30 -8.75
C ARG A 158 -8.16 12.13 -8.55
N GLY A 159 -8.71 12.58 -7.42
CA GLY A 159 -10.13 12.47 -7.06
C GLY A 159 -11.12 12.98 -8.12
N PRO A 160 -10.86 14.12 -8.80
CA PRO A 160 -11.68 14.61 -9.92
C PRO A 160 -11.84 13.64 -11.10
N TYR A 161 -11.04 12.57 -11.15
CA TYR A 161 -11.08 11.57 -12.23
C TYR A 161 -11.51 10.18 -11.74
N ILE A 162 -12.04 10.09 -10.51
CA ILE A 162 -12.52 8.86 -9.85
C ILE A 162 -14.00 9.05 -9.47
N ASP A 163 -14.89 8.40 -10.20
CA ASP A 163 -16.34 8.53 -10.01
C ASP A 163 -16.86 7.82 -8.74
N GLN A 164 -16.15 6.78 -8.28
CA GLN A 164 -16.35 6.16 -6.97
C GLN A 164 -15.42 6.76 -5.92
N SER A 165 -14.60 5.95 -5.25
CA SER A 165 -13.59 6.41 -4.31
C SER A 165 -12.29 5.61 -4.49
N GLN A 166 -11.35 5.77 -3.56
CA GLN A 166 -10.04 5.12 -3.58
C GLN A 166 -9.68 4.61 -2.17
N SER A 167 -9.06 3.43 -2.08
CA SER A 167 -8.63 2.83 -0.81
C SER A 167 -7.33 3.45 -0.29
N LEU A 168 -7.43 4.65 0.30
CA LEU A 168 -6.27 5.45 0.73
C LEU A 168 -5.73 5.03 2.10
N ASN A 169 -4.62 4.28 2.12
CA ASN A 169 -3.89 4.02 3.36
C ASN A 169 -2.96 5.19 3.75
N LEU A 170 -2.83 5.43 5.05
CA LEU A 170 -1.92 6.45 5.62
C LEU A 170 -0.96 5.80 6.63
N PHE A 171 0.23 6.35 6.75
CA PHE A 171 1.36 5.73 7.44
C PHE A 171 1.95 6.66 8.49
N LEU A 172 1.95 6.24 9.76
CA LEU A 172 2.57 6.99 10.86
C LEU A 172 3.31 6.04 11.79
N LYS A 173 4.63 6.23 11.97
CA LYS A 173 5.41 5.40 12.91
C LYS A 173 4.87 5.51 14.34
N SER A 174 4.75 6.73 14.86
CA SER A 174 4.25 7.01 16.21
C SER A 174 3.12 8.03 16.12
N PRO A 175 1.86 7.60 15.92
CA PRO A 175 0.75 8.51 15.73
C PRO A 175 0.43 9.26 17.01
N THR A 176 0.19 10.56 16.88
CA THR A 176 -0.36 11.42 17.95
C THR A 176 -1.77 11.87 17.59
N PHE A 177 -2.58 12.20 18.59
CA PHE A 177 -3.94 12.71 18.36
C PHE A 177 -3.95 13.96 17.46
N ALA A 178 -2.99 14.86 17.64
CA ALA A 178 -2.85 16.06 16.82
C ALA A 178 -2.57 15.74 15.35
N GLN A 179 -1.68 14.77 15.07
CA GLN A 179 -1.40 14.33 13.70
C GLN A 179 -2.63 13.69 13.05
N LEU A 180 -3.31 12.77 13.76
CA LEU A 180 -4.50 12.09 13.25
C LEU A 180 -5.64 13.09 12.97
N SER A 181 -5.90 14.00 13.91
CA SER A 181 -6.90 15.05 13.74
C SER A 181 -6.56 15.92 12.55
N SER A 182 -5.32 16.40 12.44
CA SER A 182 -4.87 17.21 11.31
C SER A 182 -5.01 16.49 9.97
N MET A 183 -4.69 15.19 9.91
CA MET A 183 -4.79 14.40 8.68
C MET A 183 -6.25 14.20 8.27
N HIS A 184 -7.13 13.85 9.19
CA HIS A 184 -8.57 13.70 8.91
C HIS A 184 -9.21 15.01 8.44
N PHE A 185 -8.95 16.12 9.13
CA PHE A 185 -9.47 17.43 8.71
C PHE A 185 -8.89 17.87 7.36
N HIS A 186 -7.62 17.58 7.08
CA HIS A 186 -7.02 17.89 5.78
C HIS A 186 -7.65 17.06 4.66
N SER A 187 -7.84 15.75 4.85
CA SER A 187 -8.53 14.88 3.90
C SER A 187 -9.96 15.36 3.61
N TRP A 188 -10.73 15.70 4.66
CA TRP A 188 -12.10 16.20 4.52
C TRP A 188 -12.16 17.53 3.77
N ARG A 189 -11.33 18.51 4.17
CA ARG A 189 -11.28 19.82 3.50
C ARG A 189 -10.81 19.73 2.04
N SER A 190 -10.06 18.68 1.70
CA SER A 190 -9.61 18.42 0.33
C SER A 190 -10.68 17.75 -0.54
N GLY A 191 -11.88 17.48 -0.01
CA GLY A 191 -12.99 16.88 -0.75
C GLY A 191 -12.90 15.36 -0.94
N LEU A 192 -11.99 14.68 -0.24
CA LEU A 192 -11.84 13.23 -0.37
C LEU A 192 -13.10 12.49 0.13
N LYS A 193 -13.64 11.61 -0.72
CA LYS A 193 -14.74 10.70 -0.37
C LYS A 193 -14.31 9.67 0.68
N THR A 194 -13.11 9.10 0.53
CA THR A 194 -12.46 8.24 1.55
C THR A 194 -11.25 8.98 2.08
N GLY A 195 -11.35 9.52 3.30
CA GLY A 195 -10.27 10.28 3.92
C GLY A 195 -9.13 9.42 4.48
N MET A 196 -9.43 8.17 4.85
CA MET A 196 -8.48 7.15 5.31
C MET A 196 -9.14 5.77 5.24
N TYR A 197 -8.43 4.77 4.73
CA TYR A 197 -8.82 3.36 4.74
C TYR A 197 -8.22 2.66 5.97
N TYR A 198 -6.92 2.33 5.94
CA TYR A 198 -6.17 1.96 7.13
C TYR A 198 -5.19 3.06 7.56
N LEU A 199 -5.07 3.21 8.88
CA LEU A 199 -3.88 3.77 9.49
C LEU A 199 -2.89 2.64 9.73
N ARG A 200 -1.74 2.69 9.06
CA ARG A 200 -0.62 1.78 9.31
C ARG A 200 0.33 2.43 10.31
N THR A 201 0.66 1.70 11.37
CA THR A 201 1.62 2.11 12.38
C THR A 201 2.78 1.14 12.46
N GLN A 202 3.93 1.61 12.95
CA GLN A 202 5.11 0.77 13.16
C GLN A 202 5.43 0.76 14.66
N PRO A 203 5.56 -0.42 15.29
CA PRO A 203 6.00 -0.51 16.68
C PRO A 203 7.32 0.23 16.90
N ALA A 204 7.49 0.86 18.06
CA ALA A 204 8.70 1.61 18.40
C ALA A 204 9.94 0.72 18.56
N ALA A 205 9.76 -0.58 18.81
CA ALA A 205 10.84 -1.54 18.88
C ALA A 205 11.04 -2.21 17.53
N ASP A 206 12.22 -2.03 16.93
CA ASP A 206 12.66 -2.85 15.80
C ASP A 206 12.69 -4.31 16.25
N ALA A 207 11.93 -5.17 15.58
CA ALA A 207 12.04 -6.62 15.78
C ALA A 207 13.52 -7.00 15.59
N ILE A 208 14.08 -7.61 16.62
CA ILE A 208 15.51 -7.92 16.77
C ILE A 208 16.05 -8.50 15.45
N LYS A 209 16.96 -7.78 14.79
CA LYS A 209 17.56 -8.13 13.50
C LYS A 209 18.60 -9.24 13.66
N PHE A 210 18.15 -10.46 13.97
CA PHE A 210 19.01 -11.65 13.89
C PHE A 210 18.98 -12.17 12.45
N THR A 211 19.97 -11.77 11.65
CA THR A 211 20.52 -12.53 10.51
C THR A 211 21.56 -11.66 9.79
N LEU A 212 22.69 -11.42 10.46
CA LEU A 212 23.93 -11.16 9.73
C LEU A 212 24.87 -12.32 10.05
N SER A 213 25.36 -12.97 8.99
CA SER A 213 26.31 -14.07 9.07
C SER A 213 27.50 -13.64 9.94
N GLY A 214 27.87 -14.51 10.89
CA GLY A 214 28.80 -14.21 11.98
C GLY A 214 30.06 -13.46 11.52
N GLY A 215 30.35 -12.35 12.21
CA GLY A 215 31.55 -11.57 11.91
C GLY A 215 31.64 -10.15 12.44
N VAL A 216 30.78 -9.67 13.35
CA VAL A 216 31.06 -8.48 14.18
C VAL A 216 30.30 -8.59 15.50
N THR A 217 30.72 -9.49 16.38
CA THR A 217 30.36 -9.44 17.81
C THR A 217 31.63 -9.33 18.60
N ASP A 218 32.20 -8.13 18.63
CA ASP A 218 32.94 -7.71 19.81
C ASP A 218 32.75 -6.20 19.99
N LYS A 219 32.64 -5.80 21.25
CA LYS A 219 32.32 -4.45 21.75
C LYS A 219 30.84 -4.08 21.76
N LEU A 220 30.07 -4.72 22.63
CA LEU A 220 29.05 -4.06 23.47
C LEU A 220 28.67 -4.99 24.65
N VAL A 221 29.66 -5.39 25.46
CA VAL A 221 29.38 -5.92 26.81
C VAL A 221 29.65 -4.78 27.80
N GLY A 222 28.62 -3.99 28.05
CA GLY A 222 28.58 -3.09 29.19
C GLY A 222 28.44 -3.92 30.46
N LYS A 223 29.47 -3.90 31.31
CA LYS A 223 29.45 -4.40 32.68
C LYS A 223 28.18 -3.96 33.40
N ARG A 224 27.44 -4.91 33.98
CA ARG A 224 26.62 -4.67 35.17
C ARG A 224 26.81 -5.82 36.15
N ASP A 225 27.12 -5.41 37.38
CA ASP A 225 27.53 -6.21 38.52
C ASP A 225 26.42 -7.11 39.05
N GLY A 226 26.87 -8.11 39.81
CA GLY A 226 26.12 -9.29 40.22
C GLY A 226 24.95 -9.05 41.17
N THR A 227 23.96 -9.94 41.03
CA THR A 227 23.35 -10.63 42.18
C THR A 227 22.72 -11.94 41.69
N MET A 228 23.04 -13.03 42.38
CA MET A 228 22.55 -14.38 42.11
C MET A 228 21.03 -14.49 42.28
N SER A 229 20.37 -15.32 41.47
CA SER A 229 19.45 -16.34 42.00
C SER A 229 19.17 -17.45 40.99
N THR A 230 19.34 -18.68 41.49
CA THR A 230 18.61 -19.93 41.17
C THR A 230 18.67 -20.51 39.75
N MET A 231 19.41 -21.62 39.65
CA MET A 231 19.21 -22.67 38.64
C MET A 231 17.79 -23.21 38.72
N VAL A 232 17.11 -23.33 37.58
CA VAL A 232 15.95 -24.22 37.41
C VAL A 232 16.30 -25.18 36.29
N THR A 233 16.35 -26.45 36.66
CA THR A 233 16.60 -27.61 35.81
C THR A 233 15.47 -27.83 34.80
N ALA A 234 15.83 -28.47 33.68
CA ALA A 234 14.96 -28.85 32.59
C ALA A 234 13.72 -29.62 33.05
N GLY A 235 12.57 -29.23 32.50
CA GLY A 235 11.29 -29.91 32.67
C GLY A 235 10.20 -28.97 33.14
N ASP A 236 9.67 -28.16 32.23
CA ASP A 236 8.24 -27.79 32.21
C ASP A 236 7.94 -27.03 30.91
N ALA A 237 7.12 -27.67 30.07
CA ALA A 237 6.64 -27.12 28.82
C ALA A 237 5.64 -25.99 29.11
N LEU A 238 6.03 -24.74 28.88
CA LEU A 238 5.12 -23.60 28.86
C LEU A 238 4.17 -23.72 27.67
N GLN A 239 2.93 -24.11 27.95
CA GLN A 239 1.81 -24.15 27.02
C GLN A 239 1.43 -22.74 26.57
N LEU A 240 1.49 -22.50 25.26
CA LEU A 240 0.93 -21.30 24.63
C LEU A 240 -0.61 -21.30 24.75
N PRO A 241 -1.26 -20.15 24.96
CA PRO A 241 -2.71 -20.08 25.02
C PRO A 241 -3.33 -20.53 23.70
N LYS A 242 -4.31 -21.45 23.77
CA LYS A 242 -5.14 -21.86 22.63
C LYS A 242 -5.91 -20.64 22.10
N GLN A 243 -5.74 -20.30 20.83
CA GLN A 243 -6.64 -19.37 20.15
C GLN A 243 -8.04 -20.01 20.04
N PRO A 244 -9.12 -19.32 20.44
CA PRO A 244 -10.45 -19.71 20.04
C PRO A 244 -10.74 -19.20 18.61
N ASP A 245 -11.46 -20.04 17.87
CA ASP A 245 -12.21 -19.76 16.64
C ASP A 245 -11.43 -19.78 15.31
N GLN A 246 -11.21 -21.00 14.82
CA GLN A 246 -10.97 -21.28 13.40
C GLN A 246 -12.18 -20.82 12.56
N VAL A 247 -11.98 -19.78 11.76
CA VAL A 247 -12.84 -19.49 10.61
C VAL A 247 -12.61 -20.60 9.58
N TYR A 248 -13.61 -21.44 9.36
CA TYR A 248 -13.60 -22.46 8.31
C TYR A 248 -13.59 -21.78 6.93
N ALA A 249 -12.42 -21.69 6.31
CA ALA A 249 -12.31 -21.35 4.90
C ALA A 249 -12.52 -22.63 4.08
N CYS A 250 -13.58 -22.70 3.28
CA CYS A 250 -13.85 -23.81 2.39
C CYS A 250 -12.70 -24.02 1.41
N SER A 251 -12.09 -25.20 1.45
CA SER A 251 -11.04 -25.63 0.53
C SER A 251 -11.69 -26.38 -0.64
N PHE A 252 -11.37 -25.99 -1.89
CA PHE A 252 -11.81 -26.73 -3.07
C PHE A 252 -11.07 -28.08 -3.13
N GLY A 253 -11.72 -29.14 -2.64
CA GLY A 253 -11.22 -30.50 -2.74
C GLY A 253 -11.65 -31.37 -1.55
N GLY A 254 -12.90 -31.83 -1.58
CA GLY A 254 -13.42 -32.81 -0.61
C GLY A 254 -14.84 -32.48 -0.16
N ASP A 255 -15.78 -33.36 -0.51
CA ASP A 255 -17.18 -33.49 -0.05
C ASP A 255 -17.97 -32.18 0.19
N ALA A 256 -18.80 -31.84 -0.80
CA ALA A 256 -19.67 -30.66 -0.84
C ALA A 256 -21.00 -30.84 -0.09
N SER A 257 -20.97 -31.38 1.13
CA SER A 257 -22.17 -31.65 1.94
C SER A 257 -22.37 -30.72 3.15
N GLY A 258 -21.58 -29.64 3.29
CA GLY A 258 -21.64 -28.76 4.47
C GLY A 258 -21.52 -27.26 4.25
N CYS A 259 -21.64 -26.74 3.01
CA CYS A 259 -21.48 -25.30 2.74
C CYS A 259 -22.82 -24.64 2.35
N GLU A 260 -23.62 -24.27 3.36
CA GLU A 260 -24.75 -23.35 3.21
C GLU A 260 -24.30 -21.93 3.50
N SER A 261 -23.64 -21.26 2.55
CA SER A 261 -23.46 -19.79 2.57
C SER A 261 -23.05 -19.27 1.19
N CYS A 262 -23.98 -19.35 0.24
CA CYS A 262 -24.04 -18.52 -0.96
C CYS A 262 -25.51 -18.48 -1.44
N SER A 263 -26.37 -17.88 -0.62
CA SER A 263 -27.73 -17.49 -0.99
C SER A 263 -28.07 -16.20 -0.26
N GLY A 264 -27.96 -15.09 -1.00
CA GLY A 264 -28.22 -13.72 -0.55
C GLY A 264 -27.81 -12.74 -1.64
#